data_AF-A0AA47A389-F1
#
_entry.id   AF-A0AA47A389-F1
#
_cell.length_a   1.000
_cell.length_b   1.000
_cell.length_c   1.000
_cell.angle_alpha   90.00
_cell.angle_beta   90.00
_cell.angle_gamma   90.00
#
_symmetry.space_group_name_H-M   'P 1'
#
loop_
_entity.id
_entity.type
_entity.pdbx_description
1 polymer ?
#
loop_
_entity_poly.entity_id
_entity_poly.type
_entity_poly.pdbx_seq_one_letter_code
_entity_poly.pdbx_strand_id
1 'polypeptide(L)'
;MLKIKNDFYAKYLDTDGRFWEVKKGIYRIQVEKRKSLLGFKNYDEVELKDKMFIDVSKNKISSAYRVRTYCNYKEGKYDLSNIADNTVILFPDLETKRKIGFHIYNDNSVDVPYDKFVTEVTDVWEEKTPIKGFKFEEEPIVYLKKKGVWLVEH
;
A
#
# COMPACT_ATOMS: atom_id res chain seq x y z
N MET A 1 -3.51 -14.37 1.26
CA MET A 1 -2.86 -13.58 0.19
C MET A 1 -2.45 -12.24 0.75
N LEU A 2 -1.21 -11.83 0.50
CA LEU A 2 -0.59 -10.62 1.02
C LEU A 2 -1.45 -9.40 0.67
N LYS A 3 -1.80 -8.61 1.68
CA LYS A 3 -2.51 -7.35 1.46
C LYS A 3 -1.50 -6.26 1.12
N ILE A 4 -1.50 -5.81 -0.14
CA ILE A 4 -0.63 -4.75 -0.62
C ILE A 4 -1.24 -3.38 -0.32
N LYS A 5 -0.41 -2.44 0.15
CA LYS A 5 -0.80 -1.05 0.32
C LYS A 5 -0.01 -0.16 -0.64
N ASN A 6 -0.68 0.31 -1.68
CA ASN A 6 -0.12 1.26 -2.65
C ASN A 6 -1.09 2.42 -2.87
N ASP A 7 -1.15 3.34 -1.91
CA ASP A 7 -1.99 4.53 -2.05
C ASP A 7 -1.66 5.60 -0.99
N PHE A 8 -2.46 6.66 -0.95
CA PHE A 8 -2.50 7.64 0.10
C PHE A 8 -3.31 7.14 1.31
N TYR A 9 -2.69 7.23 2.48
CA TYR A 9 -3.27 6.86 3.77
C TYR A 9 -3.21 8.03 4.74
N ALA A 10 -4.19 8.08 5.62
CA ALA A 10 -4.23 9.04 6.70
C ALA A 10 -4.71 8.38 7.98
N LYS A 11 -4.20 8.91 9.09
CA LYS A 11 -4.55 8.54 10.44
C LYS A 11 -5.58 9.52 10.98
N TYR A 12 -6.70 8.96 11.43
CA TYR A 12 -7.76 9.68 12.14
C TYR A 12 -8.06 8.95 13.43
N LEU A 13 -7.81 9.63 14.56
CA LEU A 13 -7.77 8.99 15.88
C LEU A 13 -6.80 7.79 15.83
N ASP A 14 -7.25 6.61 16.26
CA ASP A 14 -6.48 5.36 16.26
C ASP A 14 -6.72 4.51 15.00
N THR A 15 -7.21 5.12 13.92
CA THR A 15 -7.57 4.42 12.68
C THR A 15 -6.77 4.93 11.49
N ASP A 16 -6.07 4.02 10.82
CA ASP A 16 -5.50 4.24 9.49
C ASP A 16 -6.46 3.78 8.40
N GLY A 17 -6.64 4.64 7.39
CA GLY A 17 -7.44 4.33 6.22
C GLY A 17 -6.90 4.99 4.96
N ARG A 18 -7.33 4.49 3.79
CA ARG A 18 -7.08 5.17 2.52
C ARG A 18 -7.76 6.53 2.55
N PHE A 19 -7.13 7.56 2.03
CA PHE A 19 -7.71 8.90 2.07
C PHE A 19 -7.55 9.70 0.79
N TRP A 20 -8.53 10.54 0.52
CA TRP A 20 -8.51 11.48 -0.61
C TRP A 20 -9.39 12.69 -0.28
N GLU A 21 -9.12 13.81 -0.96
CA GLU A 21 -9.92 15.02 -0.82
C GLU A 21 -11.23 14.86 -1.60
N VAL A 22 -12.37 15.03 -0.94
CA VAL A 22 -13.70 14.96 -1.59
C VAL A 22 -14.28 16.34 -1.87
N LYS A 23 -13.91 17.33 -1.06
CA LYS A 23 -14.23 18.75 -1.22
C LYS A 23 -13.07 19.54 -0.63
N LYS A 24 -12.90 20.80 -1.05
CA LYS A 24 -11.83 21.67 -0.55
C LYS A 24 -11.73 21.63 0.99
N GLY A 25 -10.64 21.09 1.53
CA GLY A 25 -10.36 20.97 2.95
C GLY A 25 -11.08 19.84 3.70
N ILE A 26 -11.86 19.01 2.98
CA ILE A 26 -12.61 17.86 3.50
C ILE A 26 -12.09 16.59 2.84
N TYR A 27 -11.65 15.65 3.68
CA TYR A 27 -11.01 14.41 3.27
C TYR A 27 -11.87 13.24 3.69
N ARG A 28 -12.04 12.28 2.79
CA ARG A 28 -12.63 10.99 3.09
C ARG A 28 -11.55 10.05 3.58
N ILE A 29 -11.84 9.32 4.66
CA ILE A 29 -11.01 8.22 5.15
C ILE A 29 -11.83 6.94 5.03
N GLN A 30 -11.35 6.00 4.21
CA GLN A 30 -11.97 4.71 3.95
C GLN A 30 -11.20 3.59 4.64
N VAL A 31 -11.94 2.69 5.28
CA VAL A 31 -11.41 1.54 6.03
C VAL A 31 -12.18 0.28 5.71
N GLU A 32 -11.61 -0.88 6.08
CA GLU A 32 -12.37 -2.13 6.15
C GLU A 32 -13.49 -2.04 7.18
N LYS A 33 -14.60 -2.73 6.91
CA LYS A 33 -15.75 -2.75 7.79
C LYS A 33 -15.44 -3.46 9.10
N ARG A 34 -15.78 -2.79 10.21
CA ARG A 34 -15.57 -3.26 11.58
C ARG A 34 -16.81 -2.98 12.39
N LYS A 35 -17.09 -3.84 13.38
CA LYS A 35 -18.16 -3.55 14.36
C LYS A 35 -17.72 -2.33 15.16
N SER A 36 -18.52 -1.25 15.11
CA SER A 36 -18.44 -0.10 16.03
C SER A 36 -17.29 0.89 15.81
N LEU A 37 -17.18 1.47 14.61
CA LEU A 37 -16.31 2.62 14.38
C LEU A 37 -17.13 3.93 14.41
N LEU A 38 -16.97 4.72 15.47
CA LEU A 38 -17.83 5.89 15.72
C LEU A 38 -17.71 6.92 14.59
N GLY A 39 -18.86 7.33 14.04
CA GLY A 39 -18.95 8.36 12.99
C GLY A 39 -18.70 7.84 11.56
N PHE A 40 -18.23 6.60 11.40
CA PHE A 40 -18.07 6.00 10.07
C PHE A 40 -19.42 5.52 9.54
N LYS A 41 -19.62 5.74 8.24
CA LYS A 41 -20.80 5.35 7.47
C LYS A 41 -20.46 4.16 6.58
N ASN A 42 -21.45 3.32 6.30
CA ASN A 42 -21.31 2.31 5.27
C ASN A 42 -21.49 2.95 3.88
N TYR A 43 -20.92 2.31 2.88
CA TYR A 43 -21.27 2.57 1.48
C TYR A 43 -22.59 1.89 1.13
N ASP A 44 -23.33 2.48 0.19
CA ASP A 44 -24.55 1.90 -0.36
C ASP A 44 -24.23 0.96 -1.53
N GLU A 45 -23.07 1.15 -2.18
CA GLU A 45 -22.57 0.38 -3.30
C GLU A 45 -22.19 -1.05 -2.89
N VAL A 46 -22.67 -2.04 -3.66
CA VAL A 46 -22.45 -3.47 -3.36
C VAL A 46 -20.97 -3.83 -3.42
N GLU A 47 -20.19 -3.21 -4.32
CA GLU A 47 -18.74 -3.44 -4.42
C GLU A 47 -17.98 -2.96 -3.18
N LEU A 48 -18.56 -2.03 -2.40
CA LEU A 48 -17.98 -1.44 -1.21
C LEU A 48 -18.67 -1.90 0.09
N LYS A 49 -19.48 -2.95 0.03
CA LYS A 49 -20.25 -3.48 1.19
C LYS A 49 -19.40 -3.79 2.44
N ASP A 50 -18.12 -4.11 2.22
CA ASP A 50 -17.12 -4.45 3.23
C ASP A 50 -16.21 -3.27 3.60
N LYS A 51 -16.57 -2.05 3.15
CA LYS A 51 -15.87 -0.81 3.48
C LYS A 51 -16.76 0.13 4.27
N MET A 52 -16.13 1.04 4.99
CA MET A 52 -16.77 2.16 5.69
C MET A 52 -15.97 3.41 5.45
N PHE A 53 -16.59 4.58 5.61
CA PHE A 53 -15.89 5.84 5.46
C PHE A 53 -16.34 6.91 6.44
N ILE A 54 -15.50 7.92 6.65
CA ILE A 54 -15.85 9.17 7.31
C ILE A 54 -15.28 10.34 6.53
N ASP A 55 -16.02 11.45 6.48
CA ASP A 55 -15.54 12.70 5.90
C ASP A 55 -15.13 13.64 7.04
N VAL A 56 -13.87 14.07 7.04
CA VAL A 56 -13.27 14.88 8.11
C VAL A 56 -12.55 16.10 7.55
N SER A 57 -12.49 17.18 8.34
CA SER A 57 -11.67 18.33 8.02
C SER A 57 -10.18 18.02 8.23
N LYS A 58 -9.32 18.71 7.46
CA LYS A 58 -7.86 18.55 7.51
C LYS A 58 -7.26 18.51 8.92
N ASN A 59 -7.73 19.39 9.81
CA ASN A 59 -7.23 19.52 11.18
C ASN A 59 -7.54 18.33 12.09
N LYS A 60 -8.38 17.39 11.65
CA LYS A 60 -8.67 16.13 12.37
C LYS A 60 -7.74 14.99 11.97
N ILE A 61 -6.96 15.14 10.90
CA ILE A 61 -6.00 14.15 10.43
C ILE A 61 -4.70 14.33 11.22
N SER A 62 -4.27 13.29 11.94
CA SER A 62 -3.05 13.32 12.75
C SER A 62 -1.81 13.05 11.92
N SER A 63 -1.90 12.20 10.89
CA SER A 63 -0.82 12.01 9.92
C SER A 63 -1.37 11.65 8.54
N ALA A 64 -0.67 12.02 7.48
CA ALA A 64 -0.98 11.57 6.13
C ALA A 64 0.27 11.31 5.29
N TYR A 65 0.25 10.21 4.55
CA TYR A 65 1.40 9.70 3.84
C TYR A 65 0.98 8.86 2.63
N ARG A 66 1.87 8.76 1.64
CA ARG A 66 1.75 7.80 0.55
C ARG A 66 2.51 6.54 0.92
N VAL A 67 1.90 5.39 0.73
CA VAL A 67 2.55 4.09 0.86
C VAL A 67 2.89 3.56 -0.53
N ARG A 68 4.10 3.01 -0.68
CA ARG A 68 4.48 2.12 -1.78
C ARG A 68 5.09 0.86 -1.22
N THR A 69 4.72 -0.28 -1.78
CA THR A 69 5.23 -1.59 -1.39
C THR A 69 6.33 -2.01 -2.36
N TYR A 70 7.44 -2.46 -1.81
CA TYR A 70 8.61 -2.92 -2.55
C TYR A 70 9.01 -4.31 -2.11
N CYS A 71 9.78 -4.99 -2.95
CA CYS A 71 10.38 -6.26 -2.61
C CYS A 71 11.74 -6.48 -3.26
N ASN A 72 12.52 -7.38 -2.66
CA ASN A 72 13.73 -7.94 -3.24
C ASN A 72 13.43 -9.35 -3.78
N TYR A 73 13.64 -9.54 -5.08
CA TYR A 73 13.42 -10.81 -5.77
C TYR A 73 14.56 -11.04 -6.77
N LYS A 74 15.20 -12.22 -6.77
CA LYS A 74 16.32 -12.55 -7.68
C LYS A 74 17.38 -11.43 -7.81
N GLU A 75 17.85 -10.92 -6.67
CA GLU A 75 18.89 -9.87 -6.58
C GLU A 75 18.51 -8.50 -7.21
N GLY A 76 17.23 -8.27 -7.45
CA GLY A 76 16.67 -6.99 -7.91
C GLY A 76 15.66 -6.39 -6.94
N LYS A 77 15.48 -5.06 -7.02
CA LYS A 77 14.44 -4.30 -6.31
C LYS A 77 13.27 -4.04 -7.25
N TYR A 78 12.07 -4.34 -6.78
CA TYR A 78 10.84 -4.20 -7.54
C TYR A 78 9.79 -3.41 -6.74
N ASP A 79 9.03 -2.57 -7.43
CA ASP A 79 7.74 -2.08 -6.97
C ASP A 79 6.72 -3.21 -7.09
N LEU A 80 6.08 -3.53 -5.97
CA LEU A 80 5.09 -4.59 -5.85
C LEU A 80 3.71 -3.94 -6.03
N SER A 81 3.26 -3.84 -7.27
CA SER A 81 2.11 -3.00 -7.63
C SER A 81 0.77 -3.64 -7.28
N ASN A 82 0.57 -4.91 -7.65
CA ASN A 82 -0.69 -5.60 -7.46
C ASN A 82 -0.51 -7.13 -7.39
N ILE A 83 -1.50 -7.82 -6.81
CA ILE A 83 -1.71 -9.26 -6.97
C ILE A 83 -3.07 -9.47 -7.61
N ALA A 84 -3.10 -10.12 -8.77
CA ALA A 84 -4.31 -10.45 -9.50
C ALA A 84 -4.22 -11.89 -9.98
N ASP A 85 -5.31 -12.66 -9.85
CA ASP A 85 -5.42 -14.04 -10.34
C ASP A 85 -4.19 -14.92 -9.98
N ASN A 86 -3.81 -14.89 -8.69
CA ASN A 86 -2.65 -15.62 -8.15
C ASN A 86 -1.29 -15.23 -8.76
N THR A 87 -1.19 -14.05 -9.38
CA THR A 87 0.01 -13.51 -10.01
C THR A 87 0.39 -12.19 -9.36
N VAL A 88 1.65 -12.08 -8.93
CA VAL A 88 2.25 -10.86 -8.40
C VAL A 88 2.90 -10.09 -9.54
N ILE A 89 2.52 -8.83 -9.70
CA ILE A 89 3.04 -7.95 -10.76
C ILE A 89 4.16 -7.09 -10.18
N LEU A 90 5.39 -7.32 -10.65
CA LEU A 90 6.60 -6.67 -10.16
C LEU A 90 7.19 -5.73 -11.19
N PHE A 91 7.28 -4.43 -10.87
CA PHE A 91 7.93 -3.46 -11.74
C PHE A 91 9.38 -3.24 -11.29
N PRO A 92 10.38 -3.63 -12.09
CA PRO A 92 11.79 -3.46 -11.74
C PRO A 92 12.18 -1.99 -11.67
N ASP A 93 13.03 -1.64 -10.71
CA ASP A 93 13.69 -0.33 -10.71
C ASP A 93 14.73 -0.21 -11.83
N LEU A 94 15.34 0.96 -11.98
CA LEU A 94 16.25 1.23 -13.09
C LEU A 94 17.48 0.30 -13.11
N GLU A 95 18.03 -0.02 -11.94
CA GLU A 95 19.19 -0.92 -11.83
C GLU A 95 18.78 -2.35 -12.20
N THR A 96 17.64 -2.80 -11.70
CA THR A 96 17.09 -4.13 -11.97
C THR A 96 16.72 -4.27 -13.45
N LYS A 97 16.13 -3.25 -14.08
CA LYS A 97 15.87 -3.22 -15.53
C LYS A 97 17.14 -3.51 -16.33
N ARG A 98 18.26 -2.85 -15.99
CA ARG A 98 19.55 -3.07 -16.66
C ARG A 98 20.04 -4.51 -16.49
N LYS A 99 19.92 -5.08 -15.28
CA LYS A 99 20.34 -6.46 -14.98
C LYS A 99 19.55 -7.51 -15.78
N ILE A 100 18.24 -7.32 -15.91
CA ILE A 100 17.36 -8.29 -16.61
C ILE A 100 17.18 -8.01 -18.11
N GLY A 101 17.89 -7.01 -18.66
CA GLY A 101 17.86 -6.67 -20.08
C GLY A 101 16.58 -5.93 -20.53
N PHE A 102 15.83 -5.34 -19.60
CA PHE A 102 14.70 -4.50 -19.96
C PHE A 102 15.16 -3.11 -20.42
N HIS A 103 14.49 -2.61 -21.46
CA HIS A 103 14.71 -1.24 -21.91
C HIS A 103 14.25 -0.25 -20.82
N ILE A 104 15.08 0.75 -20.50
CA ILE A 104 14.87 1.63 -19.33
C ILE A 104 13.58 2.46 -19.41
N TYR A 105 13.13 2.77 -20.63
CA TYR A 105 11.90 3.53 -20.90
C TYR A 105 10.67 2.65 -21.05
N ASN A 106 10.81 1.33 -20.94
CA ASN A 106 9.68 0.42 -21.05
C ASN A 106 9.09 0.13 -19.67
N ASP A 107 7.77 0.08 -19.60
CA ASP A 107 6.98 -0.21 -18.39
C ASP A 107 6.69 -1.71 -18.27
N ASN A 108 7.62 -2.56 -18.72
CA ASN A 108 7.48 -4.00 -18.56
C ASN A 108 7.48 -4.39 -17.08
N SER A 109 6.53 -5.24 -16.70
CA SER A 109 6.51 -5.96 -15.43
C SER A 109 7.20 -7.33 -15.55
N VAL A 110 7.48 -7.92 -14.40
CA VAL A 110 7.74 -9.35 -14.24
C VAL A 110 6.55 -9.94 -13.50
N ASP A 111 5.93 -10.94 -14.11
CA ASP A 111 4.77 -11.61 -13.54
C ASP A 111 5.23 -12.88 -12.81
N VAL A 112 4.95 -12.96 -11.52
CA VAL A 112 5.42 -14.05 -10.66
C VAL A 112 4.24 -14.76 -10.02
N PRO A 113 4.09 -16.09 -10.17
CA PRO A 113 3.06 -16.84 -9.45
C PRO A 113 3.18 -16.62 -7.93
N TYR A 114 2.05 -16.44 -7.25
CA TYR A 114 2.02 -16.06 -5.83
C TYR A 114 2.79 -17.03 -4.94
N ASP A 115 2.63 -18.33 -5.15
CA ASP A 115 3.34 -19.35 -4.35
C ASP A 115 4.86 -19.23 -4.51
N LYS A 116 5.35 -18.98 -5.74
CA LYS A 116 6.78 -18.74 -5.99
C LYS A 116 7.25 -17.44 -5.36
N PHE A 117 6.45 -16.38 -5.47
CA PHE A 117 6.77 -15.10 -4.83
C PHE A 117 6.95 -15.28 -3.32
N VAL A 118 6.01 -15.94 -2.65
CA VAL A 118 6.05 -16.16 -1.20
C VAL A 118 7.31 -16.89 -0.77
N THR A 119 7.76 -17.89 -1.53
CA THR A 119 8.95 -18.69 -1.22
C THR A 119 10.26 -18.01 -1.60
N GLU A 120 10.32 -17.33 -2.75
CA GLU A 120 11.58 -16.83 -3.34
C GLU A 120 11.92 -15.39 -2.96
N VAL A 121 10.93 -14.57 -2.56
CA VAL A 121 11.17 -13.17 -2.17
C VAL A 121 11.95 -13.10 -0.85
N THR A 122 13.00 -12.28 -0.77
CA THR A 122 13.81 -12.18 0.45
C THR A 122 13.26 -11.14 1.42
N ASP A 123 12.85 -10.00 0.89
CA ASP A 123 12.36 -8.86 1.66
C ASP A 123 11.14 -8.27 0.98
N VAL A 124 10.16 -7.85 1.77
CA VAL A 124 8.99 -7.09 1.35
C VAL A 124 8.78 -5.98 2.37
N TRP A 125 8.65 -4.75 1.91
CA TRP A 125 8.49 -3.60 2.81
C TRP A 125 7.59 -2.52 2.21
N GLU A 126 7.03 -1.70 3.08
CA GLU A 126 6.29 -0.49 2.77
C GLU A 126 7.19 0.72 3.02
N GLU A 127 7.33 1.60 2.03
CA GLU A 127 7.90 2.93 2.18
C GLU A 127 6.77 3.96 2.29
N LYS A 128 6.78 4.75 3.37
CA LYS A 128 5.84 5.84 3.65
C LYS A 128 6.48 7.18 3.33
N THR A 129 5.90 7.91 2.38
CA THR A 129 6.34 9.26 1.98
C THR A 129 5.39 10.32 2.55
N PRO A 130 5.88 11.38 3.22
CA PRO A 130 5.03 12.44 3.75
C PRO A 130 4.26 13.19 2.65
N ILE A 131 3.04 13.62 2.96
CA ILE A 131 2.22 14.45 2.06
C ILE A 131 2.32 15.92 2.47
N LYS A 132 2.63 16.78 1.49
CA LYS A 132 2.80 18.22 1.73
C LYS A 132 1.57 18.82 2.41
N GLY A 133 1.80 19.53 3.51
CA GLY A 133 0.76 20.21 4.27
C GLY A 133 0.07 19.33 5.32
N PHE A 134 0.45 18.07 5.48
CA PHE A 134 0.05 17.22 6.61
C PHE A 134 1.23 16.95 7.53
N LYS A 135 0.95 16.57 8.77
CA LYS A 135 1.96 16.04 9.68
C LYS A 135 2.37 14.63 9.26
N PHE A 136 3.62 14.28 9.55
CA PHE A 136 4.17 12.94 9.31
C PHE A 136 4.89 12.46 10.56
N GLU A 137 4.30 11.48 11.24
CA GLU A 137 4.75 10.95 12.54
C GLU A 137 4.92 9.42 12.50
N GLU A 138 4.93 8.85 11.30
CA GLU A 138 4.91 7.41 11.06
C GLU A 138 6.30 6.88 10.69
N GLU A 139 6.57 5.62 11.03
CA GLU A 139 7.82 4.95 10.65
C GLU A 139 7.95 4.91 9.11
N PRO A 140 9.00 5.52 8.51
CA PRO A 140 9.11 5.64 7.05
C PRO A 140 9.24 4.32 6.32
N ILE A 141 9.81 3.29 6.95
CA ILE A 141 10.05 1.98 6.32
C ILE A 141 9.55 0.87 7.25
N VAL A 142 8.56 0.11 6.80
CA VAL A 142 7.98 -1.00 7.56
C VAL A 142 8.16 -2.30 6.80
N TYR A 143 8.85 -3.28 7.40
CA TYR A 143 9.05 -4.59 6.77
C TYR A 143 7.84 -5.51 7.00
N LEU A 144 7.36 -6.14 5.93
CA LEU A 144 6.37 -7.23 5.94
C LEU A 144 7.07 -8.59 5.90
N LYS A 145 8.20 -8.67 5.21
CA LYS A 145 9.14 -9.81 5.20
C LYS A 145 10.55 -9.26 5.27
N LYS A 146 11.42 -9.85 6.09
CA LYS A 146 12.82 -9.42 6.20
C LYS A 146 13.73 -10.63 6.28
N LYS A 147 14.77 -10.69 5.42
CA LYS A 147 15.73 -11.80 5.36
C LYS A 147 15.07 -13.19 5.30
N GLY A 148 14.02 -13.32 4.50
CA GLY A 148 13.29 -14.57 4.31
C GLY A 148 12.20 -14.86 5.35
N VAL A 149 12.09 -14.08 6.43
CA VAL A 149 11.11 -14.28 7.50
C VAL A 149 9.92 -13.32 7.36
N TRP A 150 8.71 -13.85 7.29
CA TRP A 150 7.48 -13.06 7.29
C TRP A 150 7.18 -12.52 8.69
N LEU A 151 6.93 -11.22 8.78
CA LEU A 151 6.60 -10.50 10.03
C LEU A 151 5.10 -10.25 10.17
N VAL A 152 4.33 -10.54 9.13
CA VAL A 152 2.88 -10.41 9.05
C VAL A 152 2.28 -11.67 8.42
N GLU A 153 0.99 -11.90 8.68
CA GLU A 153 0.22 -12.90 7.96
C GLU A 153 0.05 -12.51 6.49
N HIS A 154 0.13 -13.49 5.59
CA HIS A 154 0.07 -13.32 4.14
C HIS A 154 -0.73 -14.44 3.47
#